data_AF-A0A959S8T9-F1
#
_entry.id   AF-A0A959S8T9-F1
#
_cell.length_a   1.000
_cell.length_b   1.000
_cell.length_c   1.000
_cell.angle_alpha   90.00
_cell.angle_beta   90.00
_cell.angle_gamma   90.00
#
_symmetry.space_group_name_H-M   'P 1'
#
loop_
_entity.id
_entity.type
_entity.pdbx_description
1 polymer ?
#
loop_
_entity_poly.entity_id
_entity_poly.type
_entity_poly.pdbx_seq_one_letter_code
_entity_poly.pdbx_strand_id
1 'polypeptide(L)'
;MIERFQYDNRIVKNFMFATILWGVVGMLVGLTAALQMIVPDLNMASWFSFGRLRPLHTNAVIFAFVGNAIFAGGYYSLQRLLKTRMFSNALSAIHFWGWQLIIVAAAVTLPLGMTTGKEYAELEWPIDIAITLIWVVFGVNMFGTILKRRERHLYVAIWFFIGTWVTVAMLHIVNSIELPISLTKSYSWYAGVQDALVQWWYGHNAVAFFLTTPFLGLMYYFLPKAANRPIYSYKLSVIHFWSLIFLYIWAGPHHLLYSSLPNWAQSLGVVFSIMLIAPSWGGMLNGLLTLRGAWDRVREDPILKFFVVAVTCYGMATLEGPLLSLKSINAIAHFTDWI
;
A
#
# COMPACT_ATOMS: atom_id res chain seq x y z
N MET A 1 -13.03 -38.32 -17.43
CA MET A 1 -12.37 -38.02 -16.14
C MET A 1 -12.94 -36.68 -15.66
N ILE A 2 -13.64 -36.62 -14.52
CA ILE A 2 -14.19 -35.35 -14.02
C ILE A 2 -12.99 -34.50 -13.55
N GLU A 3 -12.71 -33.39 -14.23
CA GLU A 3 -11.70 -32.43 -13.81
C GLU A 3 -12.02 -31.95 -12.39
N ARG A 4 -11.18 -32.32 -11.40
CA ARG A 4 -11.29 -31.79 -10.04
C ARG A 4 -10.74 -30.37 -10.02
N PHE A 5 -11.63 -29.39 -10.04
CA PHE A 5 -11.27 -27.98 -9.90
C PHE A 5 -10.82 -27.67 -8.46
N GLN A 6 -9.58 -27.23 -8.29
CA GLN A 6 -9.04 -26.79 -7.00
C GLN A 6 -8.28 -25.47 -7.16
N TYR A 7 -8.57 -24.53 -6.26
CA TYR A 7 -7.82 -23.28 -6.14
C TYR A 7 -6.41 -23.51 -5.60
N ASP A 8 -5.46 -22.69 -6.03
CA ASP A 8 -4.12 -22.68 -5.43
C ASP A 8 -4.15 -21.89 -4.12
N ASN A 9 -4.31 -22.60 -3.00
CA ASN A 9 -4.20 -22.02 -1.67
C ASN A 9 -2.78 -22.17 -1.08
N ARG A 10 -1.84 -22.84 -1.77
CA ARG A 10 -0.46 -22.96 -1.28
C ARG A 10 0.22 -21.60 -1.32
N ILE A 11 0.11 -20.90 -2.44
CA ILE A 11 0.67 -19.56 -2.59
C ILE A 11 0.08 -18.58 -1.56
N VAL A 12 -1.23 -18.68 -1.31
CA VAL A 12 -1.91 -17.85 -0.29
C VAL A 12 -1.32 -18.09 1.09
N LYS A 13 -1.13 -19.36 1.47
CA LYS A 13 -0.53 -19.70 2.77
C LYS A 13 0.90 -19.17 2.89
N ASN A 14 1.70 -19.28 1.83
CA ASN A 14 3.07 -18.76 1.83
C ASN A 14 3.11 -17.25 2.11
N PHE A 15 2.32 -16.46 1.35
CA PHE A 15 2.22 -15.02 1.60
C PHE A 15 1.64 -14.71 2.99
N MET A 16 0.64 -15.46 3.47
CA MET A 16 0.08 -15.28 4.80
C MET A 16 1.09 -15.53 5.93
N PHE A 17 1.91 -16.58 5.83
CA PHE A 17 2.99 -16.81 6.80
C PHE A 17 4.05 -15.70 6.73
N ALA A 18 4.41 -15.26 5.53
CA ALA A 18 5.32 -14.13 5.34
C ALA A 18 4.75 -12.82 5.91
N THR A 19 3.45 -12.55 5.76
CA THR A 19 2.77 -11.41 6.40
C THR A 19 2.99 -11.44 7.91
N ILE A 20 2.72 -12.57 8.57
CA ILE A 20 2.87 -12.65 10.03
C ILE A 20 4.33 -12.44 10.43
N LEU A 21 5.27 -13.10 9.75
CA LEU A 21 6.70 -12.98 10.01
C LEU A 21 7.18 -11.53 9.89
N TRP A 22 6.92 -10.90 8.75
CA TRP A 22 7.37 -9.54 8.49
C TRP A 22 6.61 -8.49 9.27
N GLY A 23 5.36 -8.77 9.68
CA GLY A 23 4.62 -7.94 10.62
C GLY A 23 5.31 -7.86 11.97
N VAL A 24 5.69 -9.01 12.53
CA VAL A 24 6.46 -9.07 13.78
C VAL A 24 7.81 -8.37 13.63
N VAL A 25 8.58 -8.68 12.58
CA VAL A 25 9.89 -8.05 12.34
C VAL A 25 9.77 -6.54 12.18
N GLY A 26 8.89 -6.07 11.30
CA GLY A 26 8.72 -4.64 11.03
C GLY A 26 8.31 -3.85 12.27
N MET A 27 7.37 -4.38 13.06
CA MET A 27 6.92 -3.73 14.31
C MET A 27 8.02 -3.75 15.39
N LEU A 28 8.84 -4.80 15.50
CA LEU A 28 9.96 -4.84 16.43
C LEU A 28 11.07 -3.85 16.07
N VAL A 29 11.38 -3.70 14.78
CA VAL A 29 12.33 -2.66 14.31
C VAL A 29 11.76 -1.27 14.61
N GLY A 30 10.45 -1.07 14.42
CA GLY A 30 9.77 0.19 14.78
C GLY A 30 9.85 0.50 16.27
N LEU A 31 9.56 -0.48 17.13
CA LEU A 31 9.70 -0.34 18.58
C LEU A 31 11.15 0.00 18.97
N THR A 32 12.13 -0.66 18.33
CA THR A 32 13.55 -0.39 18.56
C THR A 32 13.90 1.06 18.19
N ALA A 33 13.48 1.53 17.02
CA ALA A 33 13.70 2.91 16.57
C ALA A 33 13.02 3.93 17.50
N ALA A 34 11.80 3.64 17.97
CA ALA A 34 11.11 4.50 18.94
C ALA A 34 11.87 4.59 20.27
N LEU A 35 12.38 3.47 20.79
CA LEU A 35 13.20 3.46 22.01
C LEU A 35 14.52 4.22 21.82
N GLN A 36 15.11 4.20 20.63
CA GLN A 36 16.33 4.96 20.31
C GLN A 36 16.14 6.48 20.33
N MET A 37 14.91 6.98 20.10
CA MET A 37 14.59 8.40 20.25
C MET A 37 14.52 8.84 21.71
N ILE A 38 14.13 7.93 22.61
CA ILE A 38 13.97 8.21 24.06
C ILE A 38 15.27 7.92 24.83
N VAL A 39 15.97 6.86 24.45
CA VAL A 39 17.21 6.38 25.08
C VAL A 39 18.31 6.36 24.02
N PRO A 40 19.04 7.48 23.81
CA PRO A 40 20.02 7.60 22.75
C PRO A 40 21.15 6.57 22.79
N ASP A 41 21.50 6.05 23.97
CA ASP A 41 22.53 5.00 24.14
C ASP A 41 22.21 3.70 23.40
N LEU A 42 20.95 3.48 23.02
CA LEU A 42 20.53 2.34 22.20
C LEU A 42 21.02 2.46 20.73
N ASN A 43 21.59 3.59 20.31
CA ASN A 43 22.25 3.78 19.02
C ASN A 43 23.69 3.21 19.02
N MET A 44 23.82 1.93 19.35
CA MET A 44 25.09 1.28 19.70
C MET A 44 26.07 1.07 18.53
N ALA A 45 25.60 1.15 17.28
CA ALA A 45 26.41 0.95 16.09
C ALA A 45 25.83 1.71 14.88
N SER A 46 26.65 1.97 13.87
CA SER A 46 26.20 2.67 12.64
C SER A 46 25.04 1.95 11.95
N TRP A 47 25.15 0.63 11.76
CA TRP A 47 24.11 -0.22 11.19
C TRP A 47 22.89 -0.44 12.09
N PHE A 48 23.01 -0.09 13.38
CA PHE A 48 21.93 -0.18 14.36
C PHE A 48 21.45 1.20 14.82
N SER A 49 21.82 2.28 14.12
CA SER A 49 21.41 3.64 14.48
C SER A 49 19.99 3.95 13.97
N PHE A 50 19.29 4.86 14.64
CA PHE A 50 17.95 5.32 14.26
C PHE A 50 17.88 5.73 12.78
N GLY A 51 18.87 6.47 12.29
CA GLY A 51 18.91 6.94 10.90
C GLY A 51 18.91 5.82 9.86
N ARG A 52 19.43 4.63 10.18
CA ARG A 52 19.42 3.45 9.29
C ARG A 52 18.27 2.49 9.57
N LEU A 53 17.83 2.39 10.84
CA LEU A 53 16.70 1.54 11.22
C LEU A 53 15.35 2.15 10.84
N ARG A 54 15.21 3.48 10.77
CA ARG A 54 13.99 4.16 10.32
C ARG A 54 13.55 3.71 8.92
N PRO A 55 14.36 3.83 7.86
CA PRO A 55 13.95 3.38 6.53
C PRO A 55 13.79 1.84 6.47
N LEU A 56 14.52 1.07 7.27
CA LEU A 56 14.31 -0.37 7.38
C LEU A 56 12.93 -0.69 7.97
N HIS A 57 12.53 -0.01 9.05
CA HIS A 57 11.20 -0.15 9.63
C HIS A 57 10.12 0.18 8.60
N THR A 58 10.24 1.32 7.91
CA THR A 58 9.31 1.77 6.87
C THR A 58 9.15 0.70 5.79
N ASN A 59 10.26 0.21 5.23
CA ASN A 59 10.23 -0.82 4.18
C ASN A 59 9.67 -2.16 4.68
N ALA A 60 10.04 -2.56 5.90
CA ALA A 60 9.56 -3.80 6.51
C ALA A 60 8.06 -3.74 6.82
N VAL A 61 7.54 -2.63 7.32
CA VAL A 61 6.11 -2.54 7.67
C VAL A 61 5.23 -2.32 6.44
N ILE A 62 5.69 -1.57 5.44
CA ILE A 62 4.93 -1.28 4.21
C ILE A 62 5.11 -2.41 3.19
N PHE A 63 6.31 -2.61 2.67
CA PHE A 63 6.51 -3.51 1.53
C PHE A 63 6.61 -4.97 1.94
N ALA A 64 7.15 -5.27 3.14
CA ALA A 64 7.20 -6.64 3.63
C ALA A 64 5.88 -7.06 4.29
N PHE A 65 5.48 -6.47 5.40
CA PHE A 65 4.24 -6.84 6.11
C PHE A 65 3.00 -6.58 5.26
N VAL A 66 2.73 -5.32 4.92
CA VAL A 66 1.53 -4.94 4.18
C VAL A 66 1.56 -5.50 2.76
N GLY A 67 2.69 -5.46 2.05
CA GLY A 67 2.82 -6.05 0.71
C GLY A 67 2.45 -7.53 0.69
N ASN A 68 3.00 -8.33 1.61
CA ASN A 68 2.61 -9.76 1.72
C ASN A 68 1.12 -9.93 2.05
N ALA A 69 0.53 -9.05 2.88
CA ALA A 69 -0.90 -9.12 3.23
C ALA A 69 -1.80 -8.90 2.00
N ILE A 70 -1.45 -7.91 1.18
CA ILE A 70 -2.13 -7.60 -0.08
C ILE A 70 -2.05 -8.79 -1.03
N PHE A 71 -0.87 -9.40 -1.18
CA PHE A 71 -0.70 -10.55 -2.06
C PHE A 71 -1.46 -11.77 -1.56
N ALA A 72 -1.40 -12.09 -0.26
CA ALA A 72 -2.18 -13.18 0.32
C ALA A 72 -3.68 -13.01 0.03
N GLY A 73 -4.22 -11.82 0.33
CA GLY A 73 -5.63 -11.51 0.12
C GLY A 73 -6.00 -11.45 -1.37
N GLY A 74 -5.14 -10.90 -2.23
CA GLY A 74 -5.32 -10.83 -3.68
C GLY A 74 -5.35 -12.21 -4.33
N TYR A 75 -4.34 -13.05 -4.08
CA TYR A 75 -4.29 -14.43 -4.58
C TYR A 75 -5.48 -15.28 -4.09
N TYR A 76 -5.98 -15.02 -2.88
CA TYR A 76 -7.15 -15.70 -2.34
C TYR A 76 -8.45 -15.24 -3.02
N SER A 77 -8.66 -13.93 -3.08
CA SER A 77 -9.91 -13.32 -3.53
C SER A 77 -10.08 -13.39 -5.05
N LEU A 78 -9.03 -13.11 -5.85
CA LEU A 78 -9.08 -13.14 -7.31
C LEU A 78 -9.61 -14.48 -7.84
N GLN A 79 -9.07 -15.59 -7.33
CA GLN A 79 -9.47 -16.92 -7.77
C GLN A 79 -10.97 -17.18 -7.56
N ARG A 80 -11.49 -16.74 -6.40
CA ARG A 80 -12.89 -16.96 -6.00
C ARG A 80 -13.85 -16.01 -6.69
N LEU A 81 -13.46 -14.75 -6.87
CA LEU A 81 -14.25 -13.74 -7.57
C LEU A 81 -14.32 -14.01 -9.07
N LEU A 82 -13.25 -14.52 -9.68
CA LEU A 82 -13.19 -14.85 -11.10
C LEU A 82 -13.64 -16.29 -11.41
N LYS A 83 -13.92 -17.08 -10.35
CA LYS A 83 -14.25 -18.50 -10.40
C LYS A 83 -13.29 -19.32 -11.27
N THR A 84 -11.99 -19.04 -11.14
CA THR A 84 -10.93 -19.70 -11.90
C THR A 84 -9.66 -19.77 -11.07
N ARG A 85 -8.82 -20.79 -11.31
CA ARG A 85 -7.50 -20.87 -10.67
C ARG A 85 -6.58 -19.78 -11.21
N MET A 86 -5.57 -19.35 -10.45
CA MET A 86 -4.53 -18.44 -10.95
C MET A 86 -3.97 -18.87 -12.31
N PHE A 87 -3.54 -17.90 -13.12
CA PHE A 87 -3.04 -18.11 -14.47
C PHE A 87 -1.88 -19.10 -14.52
N SER A 88 -0.85 -18.88 -13.69
CA SER A 88 0.34 -19.73 -13.63
C SER A 88 0.84 -19.90 -12.20
N ASN A 89 0.96 -21.15 -11.75
CA ASN A 89 1.58 -21.46 -10.45
C ASN A 89 3.09 -21.10 -10.45
N ALA A 90 3.75 -21.17 -11.60
CA ALA A 90 5.16 -20.79 -11.73
C ALA A 90 5.33 -19.29 -11.52
N LEU A 91 4.49 -18.46 -12.16
CA LEU A 91 4.52 -17.00 -11.93
C LEU A 91 4.15 -16.65 -10.48
N SER A 92 3.22 -17.39 -9.87
CA SER A 92 2.92 -17.25 -8.44
C SER A 92 4.16 -17.51 -7.57
N ALA A 93 4.91 -18.58 -7.85
CA ALA A 93 6.12 -18.93 -7.10
C ALA A 93 7.26 -17.93 -7.34
N ILE A 94 7.48 -17.48 -8.58
CA ILE A 94 8.47 -16.46 -8.92
C ILE A 94 8.14 -15.15 -8.20
N HIS A 95 6.87 -14.74 -8.20
CA HIS A 95 6.44 -13.55 -7.47
C HIS A 95 6.74 -13.67 -5.98
N PHE A 96 6.33 -14.76 -5.32
CA PHE A 96 6.59 -14.95 -3.90
C PHE A 96 8.09 -14.90 -3.59
N TRP A 97 8.89 -15.77 -4.18
CA TRP A 97 10.31 -15.83 -3.86
C TRP A 97 11.06 -14.56 -4.25
N GLY A 98 10.73 -13.95 -5.38
CA GLY A 98 11.29 -12.67 -5.80
C GLY A 98 10.98 -11.56 -4.80
N TRP A 99 9.73 -11.48 -4.32
CA TRP A 99 9.35 -10.51 -3.30
C TRP A 99 10.09 -10.74 -1.97
N GLN A 100 10.22 -12.01 -1.54
CA GLN A 100 10.99 -12.32 -0.33
C GLN A 100 12.47 -11.96 -0.47
N LEU A 101 13.08 -12.17 -1.64
CA LEU A 101 14.46 -11.78 -1.91
C LEU A 101 14.65 -10.26 -1.88
N ILE A 102 13.71 -9.49 -2.43
CA ILE A 102 13.72 -8.02 -2.35
C ILE A 102 13.68 -7.54 -0.89
N ILE A 103 12.80 -8.14 -0.07
CA ILE A 103 12.69 -7.80 1.35
C ILE A 103 13.99 -8.13 2.09
N VAL A 104 14.58 -9.29 1.83
CA VAL A 104 15.87 -9.67 2.43
C VAL A 104 16.98 -8.73 1.97
N ALA A 105 16.98 -8.33 0.70
CA ALA A 105 17.93 -7.34 0.19
C ALA A 105 17.79 -6.01 0.97
N ALA A 106 16.58 -5.49 1.14
CA ALA A 106 16.32 -4.29 1.96
C ALA A 106 16.82 -4.44 3.40
N ALA A 107 16.60 -5.61 4.03
CA ALA A 107 17.05 -5.91 5.37
C ALA A 107 18.58 -5.92 5.53
N VAL A 108 19.32 -6.14 4.42
CA VAL A 108 20.78 -6.10 4.40
C VAL A 108 21.27 -4.70 4.00
N THR A 109 20.76 -4.12 2.93
CA THR A 109 21.32 -2.91 2.32
C THR A 109 21.04 -1.65 3.14
N LEU A 110 19.84 -1.52 3.74
CA LEU A 110 19.48 -0.32 4.50
C LEU A 110 20.32 -0.16 5.78
N PRO A 111 20.54 -1.20 6.62
CA PRO A 111 21.50 -1.12 7.73
C PRO A 111 22.93 -0.84 7.29
N LEU A 112 23.33 -1.27 6.10
CA LEU A 112 24.66 -0.95 5.56
C LEU A 112 24.78 0.52 5.08
N GLY A 113 23.66 1.26 5.04
CA GLY A 113 23.63 2.67 4.65
C GLY A 113 23.51 2.89 3.14
N MET A 114 23.15 1.84 2.39
CA MET A 114 22.91 1.93 0.95
C MET A 114 21.49 2.43 0.73
N THR A 115 21.35 3.72 0.42
CA THR A 115 20.06 4.35 0.21
C THR A 115 20.11 5.55 -0.72
N THR A 116 19.03 5.71 -1.48
CA THR A 116 18.74 6.90 -2.29
C THR A 116 18.33 8.11 -1.44
N GLY A 117 17.89 7.88 -0.19
CA GLY A 117 17.39 8.92 0.72
C GLY A 117 15.96 9.40 0.40
N LYS A 118 15.28 8.77 -0.57
CA LYS A 118 13.89 9.05 -0.92
C LYS A 118 12.93 8.22 -0.08
N GLU A 119 12.05 8.87 0.69
CA GLU A 119 11.10 8.16 1.55
C GLU A 119 10.22 7.18 0.76
N TYR A 120 10.05 5.97 1.29
CA TYR A 120 9.36 4.85 0.65
C TYR A 120 10.00 4.32 -0.65
N ALA A 121 11.08 4.92 -1.13
CA ALA A 121 11.85 4.52 -2.31
C ALA A 121 13.35 4.46 -2.00
N GLU A 122 13.68 3.98 -0.80
CA GLU A 122 15.04 4.07 -0.24
C GLU A 122 16.05 3.11 -0.87
N LEU A 123 15.57 2.06 -1.54
CA LEU A 123 16.41 0.99 -2.08
C LEU A 123 17.14 1.47 -3.35
N GLU A 124 18.35 0.97 -3.58
CA GLU A 124 19.17 1.37 -4.72
C GLU A 124 18.75 0.65 -6.02
N TRP A 125 19.10 1.26 -7.17
CA TRP A 125 18.65 0.86 -8.51
C TRP A 125 18.59 -0.64 -8.85
N PRO A 126 19.51 -1.53 -8.42
CA PRO A 126 19.39 -2.96 -8.76
C PRO A 126 18.15 -3.58 -8.13
N ILE A 127 17.78 -3.12 -6.93
CA ILE A 127 16.60 -3.59 -6.22
C ILE A 127 15.34 -2.96 -6.83
N ASP A 128 15.39 -1.71 -7.30
CA ASP A 128 14.26 -1.09 -8.01
C ASP A 128 13.92 -1.80 -9.32
N ILE A 129 14.93 -2.25 -10.07
CA ILE A 129 14.73 -3.10 -11.24
C ILE A 129 14.10 -4.44 -10.83
N ALA A 130 14.60 -5.07 -9.76
CA ALA A 130 14.04 -6.33 -9.26
C ALA A 130 12.57 -6.16 -8.85
N ILE A 131 12.22 -5.09 -8.14
CA ILE A 131 10.84 -4.72 -7.79
C ILE A 131 9.99 -4.61 -9.05
N THR A 132 10.45 -3.87 -10.06
CA THR A 132 9.73 -3.69 -11.32
C THR A 132 9.43 -5.03 -11.99
N LEU A 133 10.43 -5.91 -12.11
CA LEU A 133 10.26 -7.22 -12.75
C LEU A 133 9.28 -8.11 -11.97
N ILE A 134 9.41 -8.16 -10.64
CA ILE A 134 8.54 -8.98 -9.79
C ILE A 134 7.10 -8.44 -9.77
N TRP A 135 6.93 -7.12 -9.79
CA TRP A 135 5.63 -6.48 -9.91
C TRP A 135 4.96 -6.76 -11.26
N VAL A 136 5.72 -6.81 -12.35
CA VAL A 136 5.23 -7.23 -13.67
C VAL A 136 4.81 -8.71 -13.66
N VAL A 137 5.59 -9.59 -13.04
CA VAL A 137 5.22 -11.02 -12.88
C VAL A 137 3.89 -11.17 -12.15
N PHE A 138 3.68 -10.40 -11.08
CA PHE A 138 2.40 -10.36 -10.37
C PHE A 138 1.26 -9.91 -11.29
N GLY A 139 1.46 -8.82 -12.04
CA GLY A 139 0.50 -8.29 -13.00
C GLY A 139 0.11 -9.29 -14.09
N VAL A 140 1.10 -9.88 -14.77
CA VAL A 140 0.87 -10.89 -15.82
C VAL A 140 0.03 -12.04 -15.29
N ASN A 141 0.31 -12.50 -14.06
CA ASN A 141 -0.46 -13.58 -13.44
C ASN A 141 -1.89 -13.13 -13.09
N MET A 142 -2.08 -11.92 -12.57
CA MET A 142 -3.40 -11.34 -12.28
C MET A 142 -4.23 -11.17 -13.55
N PHE A 143 -3.72 -10.47 -14.57
CA PHE A 143 -4.42 -10.22 -15.83
C PHE A 143 -4.67 -11.52 -16.61
N GLY A 144 -3.70 -12.44 -16.65
CA GLY A 144 -3.92 -13.77 -17.21
C GLY A 144 -5.07 -14.52 -16.52
N THR A 145 -5.26 -14.32 -15.21
CA THR A 145 -6.36 -14.92 -14.44
C THR A 145 -7.69 -14.25 -14.79
N ILE A 146 -7.70 -12.92 -14.93
CA ILE A 146 -8.86 -12.12 -15.34
C ILE A 146 -9.33 -12.49 -16.76
N LEU A 147 -8.40 -12.76 -17.68
CA LEU A 147 -8.70 -13.12 -19.07
C LEU A 147 -9.39 -14.49 -19.17
N LYS A 148 -9.00 -15.47 -18.34
CA LYS A 148 -9.60 -16.82 -18.31
C LYS A 148 -10.72 -17.01 -17.30
N ARG A 149 -11.29 -15.91 -16.81
CA ARG A 149 -12.36 -15.92 -15.80
C ARG A 149 -13.63 -16.61 -16.32
N ARG A 150 -14.42 -17.13 -15.40
CA ARG A 150 -15.75 -17.69 -15.70
C ARG A 150 -16.89 -16.71 -15.43
N GLU A 151 -16.60 -15.61 -14.74
CA GLU A 151 -17.57 -14.54 -14.45
C GLU A 151 -17.57 -13.45 -15.51
N ARG A 152 -18.76 -13.00 -15.94
CA ARG A 152 -18.86 -11.94 -16.96
C ARG A 152 -18.40 -10.59 -16.42
N HIS A 153 -18.87 -10.25 -15.22
CA HIS A 153 -18.58 -8.99 -14.55
C HIS A 153 -17.37 -9.12 -13.62
N LEU A 154 -16.53 -8.09 -13.60
CA LEU A 154 -15.47 -7.97 -12.61
C LEU A 154 -16.05 -7.36 -11.34
N TYR A 155 -15.94 -8.07 -10.24
CA TYR A 155 -16.32 -7.55 -8.93
C TYR A 155 -15.44 -6.36 -8.54
N VAL A 156 -16.00 -5.41 -7.78
CA VAL A 156 -15.36 -4.13 -7.45
C VAL A 156 -13.98 -4.30 -6.81
N ALA A 157 -13.78 -5.33 -5.98
CA ALA A 157 -12.46 -5.63 -5.40
C ALA A 157 -11.35 -5.78 -6.47
N ILE A 158 -11.69 -6.34 -7.63
CA ILE A 158 -10.75 -6.52 -8.75
C ILE A 158 -10.38 -5.18 -9.37
N TRP A 159 -11.30 -4.21 -9.40
CA TRP A 159 -11.01 -2.87 -9.91
C TRP A 159 -9.95 -2.19 -9.04
N PHE A 160 -10.08 -2.33 -7.72
CA PHE A 160 -9.08 -1.85 -6.77
C PHE A 160 -7.72 -2.54 -6.97
N PHE A 161 -7.68 -3.88 -7.14
CA PHE A 161 -6.40 -4.56 -7.42
C PHE A 161 -5.75 -4.14 -8.74
N ILE A 162 -6.54 -3.91 -9.79
CA ILE A 162 -6.05 -3.37 -11.07
C ILE A 162 -5.50 -1.95 -10.87
N GLY A 163 -6.24 -1.08 -10.19
CA GLY A 163 -5.82 0.29 -9.89
C GLY A 163 -4.51 0.32 -9.10
N THR A 164 -4.39 -0.54 -8.07
CA THR A 164 -3.14 -0.75 -7.33
C THR A 164 -2.00 -1.14 -8.26
N TRP A 165 -2.19 -2.18 -9.09
CA TRP A 165 -1.10 -2.68 -9.93
C TRP A 165 -0.61 -1.62 -10.92
N VAL A 166 -1.52 -0.99 -11.66
CA VAL A 166 -1.20 0.01 -12.70
C VAL A 166 -0.50 1.20 -12.07
N THR A 167 -1.10 1.78 -11.02
CA THR A 167 -0.57 3.02 -10.46
C THR A 167 0.75 2.78 -9.75
N VAL A 168 0.88 1.72 -8.92
CA VAL A 168 2.16 1.44 -8.23
C VAL A 168 3.29 1.20 -9.23
N ALA A 169 3.03 0.52 -10.37
CA ALA A 169 4.04 0.35 -11.41
C ALA A 169 4.48 1.71 -11.99
N MET A 170 3.53 2.58 -12.32
CA MET A 170 3.81 3.93 -12.82
C MET A 170 4.60 4.76 -11.81
N LEU A 171 4.17 4.77 -10.54
CA LEU A 171 4.81 5.51 -9.46
C LEU A 171 6.26 5.04 -9.28
N HIS A 172 6.46 3.73 -9.14
CA HIS A 172 7.77 3.12 -8.92
C HIS A 172 8.74 3.45 -10.03
N ILE A 173 8.33 3.26 -11.29
CA ILE A 173 9.19 3.51 -12.45
C ILE A 173 9.57 4.99 -12.53
N VAL A 174 8.61 5.91 -12.36
CA VAL A 174 8.87 7.35 -12.51
C VAL A 174 9.73 7.90 -11.37
N ASN A 175 9.45 7.55 -10.11
CA ASN A 175 10.24 8.08 -8.99
C ASN A 175 11.67 7.51 -8.93
N SER A 176 11.85 6.28 -9.43
CA SER A 176 13.11 5.55 -9.42
C SER A 176 13.88 5.70 -10.74
N ILE A 177 13.59 6.73 -11.54
CA ILE A 177 14.50 7.11 -12.64
C ILE A 177 15.71 7.77 -12.00
N GLU A 178 16.85 7.09 -12.09
CA GLU A 178 18.09 7.52 -11.48
C GLU A 178 19.31 7.09 -12.31
N LEU A 179 20.40 7.85 -12.18
CA LEU A 179 21.67 7.59 -12.84
C LEU A 179 22.54 6.69 -11.94
N PRO A 180 22.81 5.43 -12.33
CA PRO A 180 23.69 4.55 -11.58
C PRO A 180 25.14 5.03 -11.62
N ILE A 181 25.79 5.13 -10.45
CA ILE A 181 27.22 5.45 -10.32
C ILE A 181 28.01 4.19 -9.94
N SER A 182 27.41 3.31 -9.13
CA SER A 182 27.95 2.01 -8.76
C SER A 182 26.83 1.03 -8.45
N LEU A 183 27.14 -0.24 -8.15
CA LEU A 183 26.13 -1.23 -7.76
C LEU A 183 25.34 -0.85 -6.50
N THR A 184 25.88 0.02 -5.64
CA THR A 184 25.27 0.42 -4.38
C THR A 184 25.04 1.93 -4.32
N LYS A 185 25.10 2.62 -5.46
CA LYS A 185 24.85 4.05 -5.51
C LYS A 185 24.29 4.56 -6.83
N SER A 186 23.25 5.36 -6.74
CA SER A 186 22.64 6.15 -7.80
C SER A 186 22.45 7.63 -7.37
N TYR A 187 22.09 8.47 -8.35
CA TYR A 187 21.53 9.80 -8.12
C TYR A 187 20.20 9.95 -8.85
N SER A 188 19.19 10.54 -8.19
CA SER A 188 17.90 10.86 -8.80
C SER A 188 18.06 11.62 -10.11
N TRP A 189 17.24 11.31 -11.10
CA TRP A 189 17.17 12.06 -12.36
C TRP A 189 16.66 13.48 -12.18
N TYR A 190 15.93 13.72 -11.09
CA TYR A 190 15.34 15.01 -10.77
C TYR A 190 16.16 15.72 -9.68
N ALA A 191 16.00 17.04 -9.56
CA ALA A 191 16.61 17.82 -8.49
C ALA A 191 15.67 18.89 -7.93
N GLY A 192 15.95 19.33 -6.69
CA GLY A 192 15.27 20.45 -6.04
C GLY A 192 13.75 20.29 -5.99
N VAL A 193 13.04 21.34 -6.41
CA VAL A 193 11.56 21.38 -6.36
C VAL A 193 10.90 20.30 -7.22
N GLN A 194 11.52 19.94 -8.35
CA GLN A 194 10.99 18.89 -9.22
C GLN A 194 11.13 17.53 -8.56
N ASP A 195 12.28 17.24 -7.96
CA ASP A 195 12.49 15.98 -7.23
C ASP A 195 11.55 15.89 -6.04
N ALA A 196 11.36 16.98 -5.28
CA ALA A 196 10.40 17.04 -4.19
C ALA A 196 8.96 16.73 -4.67
N LEU A 197 8.54 17.33 -5.79
CA LEU A 197 7.21 17.09 -6.36
C LEU A 197 7.04 15.64 -6.80
N VAL A 198 8.01 15.07 -7.53
CA VAL A 198 7.96 13.67 -7.98
C VAL A 198 7.98 12.73 -6.78
N GLN A 199 8.83 13.02 -5.79
CA GLN A 199 8.95 12.25 -4.55
C GLN A 199 7.65 12.20 -3.77
N TRP A 200 6.93 13.33 -3.63
CA TRP A 200 5.67 13.34 -2.87
C TRP A 200 4.44 12.99 -3.70
N TRP A 201 4.50 13.15 -5.02
CA TRP A 201 3.58 12.46 -5.91
C TRP A 201 3.71 10.95 -5.75
N TYR A 202 4.93 10.42 -5.67
CA TYR A 202 5.19 9.02 -5.35
C TYR A 202 4.74 8.65 -3.95
N GLY A 203 5.28 9.28 -2.90
CA GLY A 203 5.09 8.89 -1.51
C GLY A 203 3.62 8.94 -1.08
N HIS A 204 2.90 9.99 -1.47
CA HIS A 204 1.47 10.06 -1.19
C HIS A 204 0.70 8.95 -1.90
N ASN A 205 1.00 8.73 -3.18
CA ASN A 205 0.30 7.70 -3.95
C ASN A 205 0.78 6.28 -3.63
N ALA A 206 1.93 6.10 -2.99
CA ALA A 206 2.33 4.83 -2.39
C ALA A 206 1.36 4.50 -1.25
N VAL A 207 1.06 5.44 -0.35
CA VAL A 207 0.00 5.24 0.66
C VAL A 207 -1.36 5.01 -0.02
N ALA A 208 -1.71 5.80 -1.02
CA ALA A 208 -3.00 5.67 -1.71
C ALA A 208 -3.22 4.33 -2.42
N PHE A 209 -2.24 3.88 -3.21
CA PHE A 209 -2.38 2.75 -4.11
C PHE A 209 -1.76 1.46 -3.58
N PHE A 210 -0.93 1.54 -2.54
CA PHE A 210 -0.39 0.39 -1.82
C PHE A 210 -1.06 0.17 -0.46
N LEU A 211 -1.40 1.22 0.30
CA LEU A 211 -2.01 1.06 1.64
C LEU A 211 -3.54 1.24 1.66
N THR A 212 -4.11 2.08 0.79
CA THR A 212 -5.56 2.31 0.76
C THR A 212 -6.28 1.42 -0.26
N THR A 213 -5.94 1.57 -1.54
CA THR A 213 -6.65 0.94 -2.66
C THR A 213 -6.74 -0.58 -2.54
N PRO A 214 -5.65 -1.34 -2.29
CA PRO A 214 -5.75 -2.79 -2.26
C PRO A 214 -6.47 -3.26 -0.99
N PHE A 215 -6.36 -2.54 0.13
CA PHE A 215 -7.13 -2.83 1.34
C PHE A 215 -8.62 -2.55 1.19
N LEU A 216 -9.01 -1.53 0.41
CA LEU A 216 -10.40 -1.38 -0.02
C LEU A 216 -10.81 -2.60 -0.85
N GLY A 217 -9.96 -3.09 -1.75
CA GLY A 217 -10.18 -4.35 -2.47
C GLY A 217 -10.37 -5.55 -1.54
N LEU A 218 -9.51 -5.69 -0.52
CA LEU A 218 -9.64 -6.73 0.50
C LEU A 218 -10.93 -6.56 1.31
N MET A 219 -11.28 -5.34 1.73
CA MET A 219 -12.52 -5.02 2.43
C MET A 219 -13.72 -5.45 1.60
N TYR A 220 -13.76 -5.09 0.31
CA TYR A 220 -14.84 -5.46 -0.61
C TYR A 220 -15.03 -6.98 -0.72
N TYR A 221 -13.97 -7.77 -0.53
CA TYR A 221 -14.08 -9.22 -0.53
C TYR A 221 -14.41 -9.79 0.86
N PHE A 222 -13.58 -9.48 1.86
CA PHE A 222 -13.59 -10.15 3.15
C PHE A 222 -14.67 -9.63 4.10
N LEU A 223 -15.01 -8.35 4.10
CA LEU A 223 -16.03 -7.79 5.01
C LEU A 223 -17.42 -8.34 4.68
N PRO A 224 -17.95 -8.26 3.44
CA PRO A 224 -19.23 -8.87 3.10
C PRO A 224 -19.23 -10.38 3.35
N LYS A 225 -18.09 -11.05 3.12
CA LYS A 225 -17.96 -12.49 3.33
C LYS A 225 -18.02 -12.87 4.81
N ALA A 226 -17.35 -12.14 5.70
CA ALA A 226 -17.39 -12.36 7.14
C ALA A 226 -18.76 -12.02 7.73
N ALA A 227 -19.36 -10.91 7.26
CA ALA A 227 -20.68 -10.47 7.68
C ALA A 227 -21.80 -11.35 7.12
N ASN A 228 -21.53 -12.15 6.08
CA ASN A 228 -22.52 -12.88 5.30
C ASN A 228 -23.67 -11.96 4.86
N ARG A 229 -23.31 -10.79 4.33
CA ARG A 229 -24.24 -9.75 3.87
C ARG A 229 -23.84 -9.29 2.46
N PRO A 230 -24.80 -8.90 1.62
CA PRO A 230 -24.47 -8.24 0.36
C PRO A 230 -23.82 -6.88 0.63
N ILE A 231 -22.94 -6.45 -0.26
CA ILE A 231 -22.39 -5.09 -0.20
C ILE A 231 -23.51 -4.07 -0.23
N TYR A 232 -23.40 -3.00 0.56
CA TYR A 232 -24.46 -2.03 0.74
C TYR A 232 -24.90 -1.33 -0.56
N SER A 233 -23.96 -0.70 -1.30
CA SER A 233 -24.29 0.09 -2.49
C SER A 233 -23.29 -0.10 -3.64
N TYR A 234 -23.76 -0.70 -4.72
CA TYR A 234 -23.00 -0.78 -5.97
C TYR A 234 -22.76 0.60 -6.60
N LYS A 235 -23.75 1.49 -6.58
CA LYS A 235 -23.60 2.87 -7.11
C LYS A 235 -22.50 3.62 -6.37
N LEU A 236 -22.48 3.50 -5.04
CA LEU A 236 -21.41 4.09 -4.23
C LEU A 236 -20.06 3.45 -4.59
N SER A 237 -20.03 2.13 -4.83
CA SER A 237 -18.84 1.40 -5.29
C SER A 237 -18.26 1.95 -6.60
N VAL A 238 -19.12 2.36 -7.55
CA VAL A 238 -18.67 2.98 -8.80
C VAL A 238 -18.15 4.40 -8.56
N ILE A 239 -18.95 5.23 -7.88
CA ILE A 239 -18.61 6.65 -7.67
C ILE A 239 -17.32 6.77 -6.90
N HIS A 240 -17.23 6.10 -5.74
CA HIS A 240 -16.08 6.24 -4.87
C HIS A 240 -14.82 5.64 -5.51
N PHE A 241 -14.91 4.55 -6.28
CA PHE A 241 -13.74 3.99 -6.97
C PHE A 241 -13.15 5.00 -7.96
N TRP A 242 -13.95 5.50 -8.89
CA TRP A 242 -13.44 6.40 -9.94
C TRP A 242 -12.99 7.75 -9.39
N SER A 243 -13.74 8.32 -8.46
CA SER A 243 -13.34 9.59 -7.84
C SER A 243 -12.11 9.42 -6.94
N LEU A 244 -11.98 8.32 -6.19
CA LEU A 244 -10.79 8.04 -5.39
C LEU A 244 -9.55 7.95 -6.27
N ILE A 245 -9.56 7.06 -7.27
CA ILE A 245 -8.40 6.79 -8.13
C ILE A 245 -7.96 8.04 -8.90
N PHE A 246 -8.92 8.87 -9.35
CA PHE A 246 -8.59 10.11 -10.04
C PHE A 246 -8.03 11.18 -9.10
N LEU A 247 -8.69 11.43 -7.97
CA LEU A 247 -8.36 12.54 -7.08
C LEU A 247 -7.05 12.30 -6.31
N TYR A 248 -6.76 11.07 -5.88
CA TYR A 248 -5.59 10.76 -5.06
C TYR A 248 -4.26 11.17 -5.72
N ILE A 249 -4.17 11.05 -7.05
CA ILE A 249 -2.97 11.38 -7.83
C ILE A 249 -2.51 12.82 -7.59
N TRP A 250 -3.45 13.73 -7.30
CA TRP A 250 -3.20 15.17 -7.18
C TRP A 250 -2.81 15.63 -5.78
N ALA A 251 -2.93 14.77 -4.77
CA ALA A 251 -2.77 15.19 -3.37
C ALA A 251 -1.30 15.27 -2.92
N GLY A 252 -0.33 14.78 -3.71
CA GLY A 252 1.10 14.84 -3.40
C GLY A 252 1.62 16.19 -2.86
N PRO A 253 1.28 17.36 -3.45
CA PRO A 253 1.76 18.66 -2.99
C PRO A 253 1.36 19.06 -1.57
N HIS A 254 0.42 18.36 -0.91
CA HIS A 254 0.07 18.62 0.49
C HIS A 254 1.21 18.30 1.47
N HIS A 255 2.25 17.57 1.03
CA HIS A 255 3.47 17.32 1.79
C HIS A 255 4.48 18.47 1.67
N LEU A 256 4.23 19.43 0.78
CA LEU A 256 5.16 20.46 0.36
C LEU A 256 4.62 21.88 0.58
N LEU A 257 3.67 22.02 1.50
CA LEU A 257 3.08 23.31 1.84
C LEU A 257 4.13 24.19 2.53
N TYR A 258 4.15 25.48 2.16
CA TYR A 258 5.15 26.44 2.63
C TYR A 258 6.61 26.08 2.32
N SER A 259 6.84 25.16 1.37
CA SER A 259 8.16 24.90 0.81
C SER A 259 8.46 25.79 -0.41
N SER A 260 9.58 25.54 -1.08
CA SER A 260 9.94 26.14 -2.37
C SER A 260 9.06 25.69 -3.55
N LEU A 261 8.12 24.75 -3.35
CA LEU A 261 7.16 24.37 -4.39
C LEU A 261 6.27 25.56 -4.77
N PRO A 262 6.00 25.83 -6.06
CA PRO A 262 5.14 26.92 -6.48
C PRO A 262 3.76 26.90 -5.81
N ASN A 263 3.27 28.08 -5.44
CA ASN A 263 2.01 28.23 -4.73
C ASN A 263 0.82 27.59 -5.45
N TRP A 264 0.78 27.62 -6.79
CA TRP A 264 -0.29 27.00 -7.56
C TRP A 264 -0.34 25.48 -7.37
N ALA A 265 0.82 24.82 -7.32
CA ALA A 265 0.91 23.37 -7.13
C ALA A 265 0.52 22.99 -5.70
N GLN A 266 0.98 23.76 -4.71
CA GLN A 266 0.54 23.60 -3.32
C GLN A 266 -0.99 23.71 -3.20
N SER A 267 -1.59 24.74 -3.79
CA SER A 267 -3.05 24.96 -3.74
C SER A 267 -3.84 23.83 -4.41
N LEU A 268 -3.34 23.27 -5.52
CA LEU A 268 -3.94 22.06 -6.11
C LEU A 268 -3.91 20.90 -5.11
N GLY A 269 -2.77 20.64 -4.46
CA GLY A 269 -2.68 19.60 -3.43
C GLY A 269 -3.71 19.75 -2.32
N VAL A 270 -3.90 20.97 -1.81
CA VAL A 270 -4.92 21.25 -0.78
C VAL A 270 -6.34 20.98 -1.29
N VAL A 271 -6.70 21.54 -2.45
CA VAL A 271 -8.07 21.41 -3.00
C VAL A 271 -8.40 19.94 -3.24
N PHE A 272 -7.51 19.20 -3.90
CA PHE A 272 -7.75 17.79 -4.18
C PHE A 272 -7.74 16.92 -2.92
N SER A 273 -6.93 17.24 -1.91
CA SER A 273 -6.94 16.54 -0.63
C SER A 273 -8.27 16.73 0.12
N ILE A 274 -8.84 17.94 0.12
CA ILE A 274 -10.17 18.18 0.70
C ILE A 274 -11.27 17.43 -0.08
N MET A 275 -11.21 17.47 -1.41
CA MET A 275 -12.15 16.71 -2.24
C MET A 275 -12.06 15.19 -1.99
N LEU A 276 -10.89 14.69 -1.57
CA LEU A 276 -10.62 13.28 -1.30
C LEU A 276 -11.38 12.72 -0.08
N ILE A 277 -11.92 13.56 0.80
CA ILE A 277 -12.76 13.12 1.93
C ILE A 277 -13.95 12.29 1.41
N ALA A 278 -14.68 12.82 0.42
CA ALA A 278 -15.89 12.20 -0.10
C ALA A 278 -15.68 10.78 -0.68
N PRO A 279 -14.76 10.55 -1.63
CA PRO A 279 -14.50 9.20 -2.14
C PRO A 279 -13.90 8.27 -1.07
N SER A 280 -13.06 8.79 -0.18
CA SER A 280 -12.46 7.97 0.87
C SER A 280 -13.53 7.45 1.83
N TRP A 281 -14.40 8.34 2.31
CA TRP A 281 -15.55 7.98 3.13
C TRP A 281 -16.58 7.16 2.39
N GLY A 282 -16.67 7.27 1.06
CA GLY A 282 -17.45 6.33 0.25
C GLY A 282 -17.06 4.88 0.49
N GLY A 283 -15.75 4.59 0.65
CA GLY A 283 -15.25 3.27 1.05
C GLY A 283 -15.67 2.88 2.46
N MET A 284 -15.50 3.79 3.43
CA MET A 284 -15.88 3.58 4.83
C MET A 284 -17.38 3.27 4.95
N LEU A 285 -18.23 4.13 4.38
CA LEU A 285 -19.67 4.02 4.44
C LEU A 285 -20.15 2.73 3.77
N ASN A 286 -19.59 2.37 2.61
CA ASN A 286 -19.98 1.12 1.96
C ASN A 286 -19.58 -0.11 2.78
N GLY A 287 -18.43 -0.08 3.47
CA GLY A 287 -18.01 -1.10 4.43
C GLY A 287 -18.94 -1.19 5.64
N LEU A 288 -19.11 -0.10 6.40
CA LEU A 288 -19.89 -0.11 7.64
C LEU A 288 -21.38 -0.36 7.40
N LEU A 289 -21.97 0.22 6.34
CA LEU A 289 -23.40 0.02 6.04
C LEU A 289 -23.69 -1.39 5.52
N THR A 290 -22.68 -2.14 5.06
CA THR A 290 -22.82 -3.57 4.75
C THR A 290 -23.13 -4.40 6.01
N LEU A 291 -22.74 -3.91 7.19
CA LEU A 291 -23.05 -4.54 8.48
C LEU A 291 -24.47 -4.23 8.99
N ARG A 292 -25.28 -3.46 8.25
CA ARG A 292 -26.66 -3.16 8.66
C ARG A 292 -27.45 -4.46 8.85
N GLY A 293 -27.97 -4.65 10.07
CA GLY A 293 -28.66 -5.87 10.48
C GLY A 293 -27.74 -7.03 10.92
N ALA A 294 -26.42 -6.80 11.03
CA ALA A 294 -25.45 -7.77 11.56
C ALA A 294 -24.58 -7.17 12.70
N TRP A 295 -25.00 -6.04 13.28
CA TRP A 295 -24.28 -5.34 14.35
C TRP A 295 -24.28 -6.10 15.69
N ASP A 296 -25.30 -6.91 15.92
CA ASP A 296 -25.35 -7.89 17.00
C ASP A 296 -24.15 -8.84 16.95
N ARG A 297 -23.83 -9.38 15.77
CA ARG A 297 -22.68 -10.27 15.56
C ARG A 297 -21.34 -9.62 15.84
N VAL A 298 -21.21 -8.30 15.66
CA VAL A 298 -19.96 -7.58 15.94
C VAL A 298 -19.58 -7.72 17.43
N ARG A 299 -20.53 -7.92 18.34
CA ARG A 299 -20.24 -8.11 19.77
C ARG A 299 -19.58 -9.45 20.07
N GLU A 300 -19.87 -10.47 19.27
CA GLU A 300 -19.45 -11.86 19.48
C GLU A 300 -18.28 -12.27 18.58
N ASP A 301 -18.28 -11.81 17.33
CA ASP A 301 -17.33 -12.23 16.29
C ASP A 301 -16.10 -11.31 16.27
N PRO A 302 -14.91 -11.78 16.71
CA PRO A 302 -13.70 -10.97 16.72
C PRO A 302 -13.26 -10.53 15.32
N ILE A 303 -13.54 -11.31 14.28
CA ILE A 303 -13.17 -10.96 12.89
C ILE A 303 -13.97 -9.73 12.47
N LEU A 304 -15.26 -9.67 12.79
CA LEU A 304 -16.08 -8.49 12.52
C LEU A 304 -15.65 -7.27 13.34
N LYS A 305 -15.20 -7.46 14.59
CA LYS A 305 -14.62 -6.37 15.39
C LYS A 305 -13.40 -5.77 14.69
N PHE A 306 -12.48 -6.61 14.21
CA PHE A 306 -11.31 -6.12 13.46
C PHE A 306 -11.72 -5.35 12.20
N PHE A 307 -12.70 -5.84 11.43
CA PHE A 307 -13.18 -5.10 10.26
C PHE A 307 -13.82 -3.75 10.62
N VAL A 308 -14.66 -3.70 11.66
CA VAL A 308 -15.29 -2.44 12.11
C VAL A 308 -14.23 -1.44 12.54
N VAL A 309 -13.30 -1.85 13.41
CA VAL A 309 -12.22 -0.96 13.89
C VAL A 309 -11.36 -0.50 12.73
N ALA A 310 -10.95 -1.41 11.83
CA ALA A 310 -10.12 -1.05 10.68
C ALA A 310 -10.82 -0.03 9.77
N VAL A 311 -12.10 -0.24 9.45
CA VAL A 311 -12.86 0.67 8.58
C VAL A 311 -13.12 2.02 9.26
N THR A 312 -13.34 2.03 10.58
CA THR A 312 -13.47 3.27 11.36
C THR A 312 -12.15 4.04 11.41
N CYS A 313 -11.03 3.38 11.71
CA CYS A 313 -9.70 4.00 11.68
C CYS A 313 -9.36 4.56 10.29
N TYR A 314 -9.69 3.81 9.23
CA TYR A 314 -9.58 4.31 7.86
C TYR A 314 -10.41 5.58 7.65
N GLY A 315 -11.65 5.62 8.12
CA GLY A 315 -12.50 6.82 8.07
C GLY A 315 -11.93 8.01 8.82
N MET A 316 -11.36 7.79 10.01
CA MET A 316 -10.73 8.83 10.81
C MET A 316 -9.49 9.38 10.11
N ALA A 317 -8.55 8.51 9.68
CA ALA A 317 -7.33 8.93 9.00
C ALA A 317 -7.60 9.62 7.66
N THR A 318 -8.65 9.19 6.93
CA THR A 318 -9.07 9.84 5.68
C THR A 318 -9.93 11.09 5.86
N LEU A 319 -10.16 11.51 7.10
CA LEU A 319 -10.58 12.87 7.44
C LEU A 319 -9.39 13.70 7.94
N GLU A 320 -8.58 13.13 8.83
CA GLU A 320 -7.40 13.78 9.41
C GLU A 320 -6.40 14.22 8.33
N GLY A 321 -6.05 13.36 7.37
CA GLY A 321 -5.14 13.70 6.28
C GLY A 321 -5.58 14.95 5.49
N PRO A 322 -6.82 15.01 4.99
CA PRO A 322 -7.36 16.22 4.37
C PRO A 322 -7.37 17.47 5.27
N LEU A 323 -7.60 17.33 6.58
CA LEU A 323 -7.47 18.47 7.50
C LEU A 323 -6.01 18.94 7.62
N LEU A 324 -5.06 18.02 7.75
CA LEU A 324 -3.62 18.29 7.75
C LEU A 324 -3.11 18.88 6.43
N SER A 325 -3.85 18.72 5.34
CA SER A 325 -3.56 19.34 4.04
C SER A 325 -3.93 20.83 3.98
N LEU A 326 -4.75 21.35 4.91
CA LEU A 326 -5.04 22.78 4.95
C LEU A 326 -3.79 23.53 5.37
N LYS A 327 -3.38 24.53 4.57
CA LYS A 327 -2.18 25.33 4.85
C LYS A 327 -2.12 25.83 6.31
N SER A 328 -3.20 26.38 6.85
CA SER A 328 -3.24 26.86 8.24
C SER A 328 -2.97 25.77 9.29
N ILE A 329 -3.40 24.53 9.06
CA ILE A 329 -3.17 23.40 9.96
C ILE A 329 -1.77 22.82 9.70
N ASN A 330 -1.38 22.68 8.44
CA ASN A 330 -0.07 22.17 8.07
C ASN A 330 1.06 23.05 8.63
N ALA A 331 0.87 24.37 8.72
CA ALA A 331 1.83 25.30 9.30
C ALA A 331 2.22 24.97 10.76
N ILE A 332 1.36 24.25 11.51
CA ILE A 332 1.64 23.79 12.87
C ILE A 332 1.93 22.29 12.96
N ALA A 333 1.46 21.49 12.01
CA ALA A 333 1.63 20.04 12.02
C ALA A 333 2.92 19.58 11.33
N HIS A 334 3.35 20.26 10.27
CA HIS A 334 4.49 19.83 9.47
C HIS A 334 5.78 19.79 10.30
N PHE A 335 6.56 18.71 10.16
CA PHE A 335 7.76 18.42 10.96
C PHE A 335 7.53 18.22 12.47
N THR A 336 6.31 17.91 12.90
CA THR A 336 6.00 17.52 14.29
C THR A 336 5.61 16.04 14.36
N ASP A 337 5.58 15.46 15.56
CA ASP A 337 5.15 14.07 15.80
C ASP A 337 3.66 13.80 15.47
N TRP A 338 2.90 14.82 15.04
CA TRP A 338 1.55 14.61 14.51
C TRP A 338 1.59 13.92 13.13
N ILE A 339 2.65 14.15 12.34
CA ILE A 339 2.87 13.49 11.04
C ILE A 339 3.62 12.17 11.27
#